data_AF-E4YYS8-F1
#
_entry.id   AF-E4YYS8-F1
#
_cell.length_a   1.000
_cell.length_b   1.000
_cell.length_c   1.000
_cell.angle_alpha   90.00
_cell.angle_beta   90.00
_cell.angle_gamma   90.00
#
_symmetry.space_group_name_H-M   'P 1'
#
loop_
_entity.id
_entity.type
_entity.pdbx_description
1 polymer ?
#
loop_
_entity_poly.entity_id
_entity_poly.type
_entity_poly.pdbx_seq_one_letter_code
_entity_poly.pdbx_strand_id
1 'polypeptide(L)' 'MTEIDHYSILGVTQNSSNDEIKKAYRDMARKFHPDKNPSPDANAHFLNIKKAYDTLSSPSERRTYDAS' A
#
# COMPACT_ATOMS: atom_id res chain seq x y z
N MET A 1 3.34 -17.50 7.59
CA MET A 1 2.39 -16.41 7.94
C MET A 1 3.16 -15.14 8.28
N THR A 2 3.98 -14.63 7.35
CA THR A 2 4.69 -13.35 7.50
C THR A 2 5.00 -12.78 6.11
N GLU A 3 4.05 -12.91 5.18
CA GLU A 3 4.13 -12.14 3.94
C GLU A 3 3.51 -10.80 4.21
N ILE A 4 4.25 -9.76 3.86
CA ILE A 4 3.87 -8.37 4.00
C ILE A 4 2.55 -8.18 3.27
N ASP A 5 1.47 -8.06 4.04
CA ASP A 5 0.13 -7.97 3.49
C ASP A 5 -0.09 -6.55 2.94
N HIS A 6 -0.21 -6.44 1.61
CA HIS A 6 -0.39 -5.16 0.92
C HIS A 6 -1.63 -4.41 1.44
N TYR A 7 -2.68 -5.15 1.83
CA TYR A 7 -3.87 -4.58 2.42
C TYR A 7 -3.56 -3.95 3.78
N SER A 8 -2.80 -4.64 4.62
CA SER A 8 -2.35 -4.14 5.92
C SER A 8 -1.42 -2.92 5.80
N ILE A 9 -0.52 -2.88 4.80
CA ILE A 9 0.34 -1.71 4.56
C ILE A 9 -0.47 -0.46 4.27
N LEU A 10 -1.46 -0.59 3.38
CA LEU A 10 -2.33 0.53 3.00
C LEU A 10 -3.39 0.81 4.07
N GLY A 11 -3.60 -0.11 5.03
CA GLY A 11 -4.64 0.00 6.04
C GLY A 11 -6.05 -0.17 5.47
N VAL A 12 -6.17 -0.99 4.43
CA VAL A 12 -7.43 -1.31 3.74
C VAL A 12 -7.74 -2.80 3.90
N THR A 13 -8.93 -3.21 3.47
CA THR A 13 -9.35 -4.60 3.53
C THR A 13 -9.36 -5.22 2.14
N GLN A 14 -9.39 -6.56 2.06
CA GLN A 14 -9.58 -7.29 0.80
C GLN A 14 -10.92 -6.96 0.10
N ASN A 15 -11.89 -6.40 0.81
CA ASN A 15 -13.15 -5.93 0.24
C ASN A 15 -13.09 -4.47 -0.22
N SER A 16 -11.98 -3.78 -0.01
CA SER A 16 -11.87 -2.37 -0.36
C SER A 16 -11.87 -2.17 -1.87
N SER A 17 -12.58 -1.13 -2.30
CA SER A 17 -12.66 -0.71 -3.69
C SER A 17 -11.35 -0.04 -4.14
N ASN A 18 -11.15 0.05 -5.46
CA ASN A 18 -9.97 0.75 -6.02
C ASN A 18 -9.90 2.22 -5.57
N ASP A 19 -11.05 2.87 -5.38
CA ASP A 19 -11.10 4.25 -4.89
C ASP A 19 -10.63 4.36 -3.44
N GLU A 20 -11.01 3.40 -2.59
CA GLU A 20 -10.53 3.32 -1.20
C GLU A 20 -9.04 3.03 -1.14
N ILE A 21 -8.53 2.10 -1.96
CA ILE A 21 -7.11 1.78 -2.09
C ILE A 21 -6.32 3.03 -2.51
N LYS A 22 -6.82 3.77 -3.50
CA LYS A 22 -6.20 5.01 -3.99
C LYS A 22 -6.22 6.12 -2.95
N LYS A 23 -7.31 6.24 -2.18
CA LYS A 23 -7.42 7.19 -1.08
C LYS A 23 -6.43 6.86 0.03
N ALA A 24 -6.39 5.60 0.45
CA ALA A 24 -5.48 5.10 1.48
C ALA A 24 -4.01 5.29 1.09
N TYR A 25 -3.65 4.98 -0.16
CA TYR A 25 -2.32 5.26 -0.70
C TYR A 25 -1.95 6.75 -0.56
N ARG A 26 -2.84 7.66 -0.95
CA ARG A 26 -2.60 9.12 -0.83
C ARG A 26 -2.47 9.59 0.61
N ASP A 27 -3.20 8.98 1.54
CA ASP A 27 -3.12 9.32 2.97
C ASP A 27 -1.81 8.79 3.57
N MET A 28 -1.45 7.54 3.30
CA MET A 28 -0.20 6.93 3.75
C MET A 28 1.04 7.59 3.12
N ALA A 29 1.00 7.88 1.82
CA ALA A 29 2.07 8.57 1.10
C ALA A 29 2.36 9.95 1.69
N ARG A 30 1.32 10.67 2.16
CA ARG A 30 1.49 11.96 2.86
C ARG A 30 2.04 11.80 4.27
N LYS A 31 1.65 10.73 4.98
CA LYS A 31 2.07 10.44 6.36
C LYS A 31 3.52 9.96 6.44
N PHE A 32 3.96 9.18 5.44
CA PHE A 32 5.30 8.60 5.35
C PHE A 32 6.16 9.28 4.30
N HIS A 33 5.77 10.46 3.80
CA HIS A 33 6.55 11.18 2.80
C HIS A 33 7.93 11.55 3.37
N PRO A 34 9.05 11.23 2.70
CA PRO A 34 10.39 11.50 3.22
C PRO A 34 10.66 12.99 3.45
N ASP A 35 10.00 13.87 2.68
CA ASP A 35 10.07 15.33 2.87
C ASP A 35 9.49 15.81 4.22
N LYS A 36 8.45 15.13 4.71
CA LYS A 36 7.76 15.51 5.97
C LYS A 36 8.15 14.63 7.16
N ASN A 37 8.75 13.47 6.88
CA ASN A 37 9.14 12.50 7.88
C ASN A 37 10.64 12.21 7.75
N PRO A 38 11.48 12.79 8.62
CA PRO A 38 12.93 12.60 8.58
C PRO A 38 13.37 11.23 9.13
N SER A 39 12.44 10.31 9.36
CA SER A 39 12.78 8.96 9.80
C SER A 39 13.59 8.23 8.73
N PRO A 40 14.69 7.55 9.09
CA PRO A 40 15.45 6.71 8.15
C PRO A 40 14.59 5.61 7.51
N ASP A 41 13.51 5.19 8.18
CA ASP A 41 12.60 4.16 7.70
C ASP A 41 11.49 4.71 6.79
N ALA A 42 11.35 6.03 6.67
CA ALA A 42 10.30 6.65 5.85
C ALA A 42 10.38 6.20 4.39
N ASN A 43 11.60 6.07 3.85
CA ASN A 43 11.82 5.60 2.49
C ASN A 43 11.39 4.13 2.31
N ALA A 44 11.72 3.26 3.27
CA ALA A 44 11.31 1.86 3.25
C ALA A 44 9.79 1.71 3.35
N HIS A 45 9.15 2.46 4.25
CA HIS A 45 7.70 2.50 4.36
C HIS A 45 7.04 3.03 3.07
N PHE A 46 7.54 4.11 2.51
CA PHE A 46 7.02 4.67 1.26
C PHE A 46 7.14 3.68 0.09
N LEU A 47 8.26 2.97 0.00
CA LEU A 47 8.45 1.93 -1.01
C LEU A 47 7.45 0.78 -0.86
N ASN A 48 7.18 0.35 0.38
CA ASN A 48 6.19 -0.67 0.67
C ASN A 48 4.76 -0.21 0.34
N ILE A 49 4.41 1.04 0.70
CA ILE A 49 3.13 1.66 0.37
C ILE A 49 2.93 1.72 -1.15
N LYS A 50 3.99 2.10 -1.89
CA LYS A 50 3.95 2.15 -3.35
C LYS A 50 3.78 0.75 -3.96
N LYS A 51 4.55 -0.25 -3.52
CA LYS A 51 4.41 -1.63 -3.97
C LYS A 51 2.99 -2.17 -3.73
N ALA A 52 2.45 -1.95 -2.53
CA ALA A 52 1.10 -2.35 -2.19
C ALA A 52 0.07 -1.70 -3.12
N TYR A 53 0.21 -0.42 -3.40
CA TYR A 53 -0.68 0.28 -4.32
C TYR A 53 -0.54 -0.21 -5.77
N ASP A 54 0.67 -0.42 -6.27
CA ASP A 54 0.88 -0.90 -7.66
C ASP A 54 0.15 -2.24 -7.86
N THR A 55 0.34 -3.19 -6.92
CA THR A 55 -0.35 -4.50 -6.96
C THR A 55 -1.86 -4.41 -6.76
N LEU A 56 -2.33 -3.63 -5.78
CA LEU A 56 -3.76 -3.60 -5.42
C LEU A 56 -4.60 -2.67 -6.31
N SER A 57 -3.99 -1.67 -6.95
CA SER A 57 -4.70 -0.73 -7.82
C SER A 57 -5.09 -1.34 -9.17
N SER A 58 -4.36 -2.37 -9.61
CA SER A 58 -4.64 -3.11 -10.84
C SER A 58 -5.52 -4.32 -10.53
N PRO A 59 -6.75 -4.41 -11.08
CA PRO A 59 -7.64 -5.55 -10.83
C PRO A 59 -7.07 -6.89 -11.31
N SER A 60 -6.17 -6.88 -12.29
CA SER A 60 -5.49 -8.11 -12.74
C SER A 60 -4.39 -8.53 -11.78
N GLU A 61 -3.52 -7.60 -11.36
CA GLU A 61 -2.44 -7.91 -10.41
C GLU A 61 -2.98 -8.27 -9.04
N ARG A 62 -4.00 -7.55 -8.57
CA ARG A 62 -4.71 -7.87 -7.33
C ARG A 62 -5.28 -9.27 -7.34
N ARG A 63 -5.90 -9.71 -8.45
CA ARG A 63 -6.41 -11.08 -8.57
C ARG A 63 -5.30 -12.12 -8.51
N THR A 64 -4.16 -11.87 -9.16
CA THR A 64 -3.00 -12.75 -9.07
C THR A 64 -2.46 -12.81 -7.65
N TYR A 65 -2.35 -11.65 -6.98
CA TYR A 65 -1.91 -11.54 -5.60
C TYR A 65 -2.85 -12.27 -4.63
N ASP A 66 -4.16 -12.09 -4.78
CA ASP A 66 -5.19 -12.74 -3.95
C ASP A 66 -5.27 -14.26 -4.20
N ALA A 67 -4.77 -14.74 -5.35
CA ALA A 67 -4.74 -16.16 -5.74
C ALA A 67 -3.41 -16.87 -5.43
N SER A 68 -2.41 -16.13 -4.93
CA SER A 68 -1.09 -16.65 -4.52
C SER A 68 -1.09 -17.03 -3.04
#